data_AF-A0A813KM40-F1
#
_entry.id   AF-A0A813KM40-F1
#
_cell.length_a   1.000
_cell.length_b   1.000
_cell.length_c   1.000
_cell.angle_alpha   90.00
_cell.angle_beta   90.00
_cell.angle_gamma   90.00
#
_symmetry.space_group_name_H-M   'P 1'
#
loop_
_entity.id
_entity.type
_entity.pdbx_description
1 polymer ?
#
loop_
_entity_poly.entity_id
_entity_poly.type
_entity_poly.pdbx_seq_one_letter_code
_entity_poly.pdbx_strand_id
1 'polypeptide(L)'
;EQERCALPCQDKAGSVRLRQSGGRFDHLGEAAYQFDNVFSEEALQDEVFNEAVAPICEAVLAGYNGAVIAYGQTGSGKTHTVLGNSRSRGIAPRAIAFIFETLQQCSCWSVEVSVLEIYNERVRDLLAPGPGVCH
;
A
#
# COMPACT_ATOMS: atom_id res chain seq x y z
N GLU A 1 -12.27 -20.24 16.53
CA GLU A 1 -10.86 -19.85 16.30
C GLU A 1 -10.57 -19.99 14.81
N GLN A 2 -10.17 -18.91 14.13
CA GLN A 2 -9.88 -18.96 12.69
C GLN A 2 -8.47 -19.52 12.49
N GLU A 3 -8.38 -20.73 11.92
CA GLU A 3 -7.10 -21.32 11.51
C GLU A 3 -6.42 -20.43 10.47
N ARG A 4 -5.14 -20.12 10.67
CA ARG A 4 -4.34 -19.28 9.75
C ARG A 4 -4.17 -19.97 8.39
N CYS A 5 -4.67 -19.36 7.32
CA CYS A 5 -4.55 -19.86 5.95
C CYS A 5 -3.18 -19.58 5.30
N ALA A 6 -2.41 -18.65 5.85
CA ALA A 6 -1.07 -18.30 5.40
C ALA A 6 -0.07 -18.59 6.53
N LEU A 7 1.02 -19.27 6.21
CA LEU A 7 2.13 -19.50 7.13
C LEU A 7 3.26 -18.54 6.74
N PRO A 8 3.76 -17.68 7.66
CA PRO A 8 4.92 -16.86 7.36
C PRO A 8 6.12 -17.79 7.12
N CYS A 9 6.74 -17.67 5.94
CA CYS A 9 8.01 -18.34 5.68
C CYS A 9 9.08 -17.55 6.46
N GLN A 10 9.77 -18.20 7.40
CA GLN A 10 10.82 -17.58 8.22
C GLN A 10 12.09 -17.23 7.43
N ASP A 11 12.06 -17.41 6.11
CA ASP A 11 13.17 -17.10 5.23
C ASP A 11 13.03 -15.65 4.76
N LYS A 12 14.10 -14.85 4.89
CA LYS A 12 14.20 -13.50 4.28
C LYS A 12 14.05 -13.50 2.75
N ALA A 13 13.81 -14.66 2.14
CA ALA A 13 13.47 -14.81 0.73
C ALA A 13 11.96 -14.64 0.61
N GLY A 14 11.52 -13.46 0.13
CA GLY A 14 10.13 -13.00 -0.01
C GLY A 14 9.18 -14.00 -0.65
N SER A 15 8.84 -15.06 0.09
CA SER A 15 8.03 -16.17 -0.37
C SER A 15 6.96 -16.46 0.67
N VAL A 16 5.73 -16.62 0.20
CA VAL A 16 4.57 -16.94 1.04
C VAL A 16 4.05 -18.30 0.63
N ARG A 17 3.82 -19.18 1.61
CA ARG A 17 3.21 -20.48 1.40
C ARG A 17 1.76 -20.47 1.86
N LEU A 18 0.86 -20.84 0.95
CA LEU A 18 -0.57 -20.98 1.23
C LEU A 18 -0.93 -22.45 1.40
N ARG A 19 -1.63 -22.75 2.50
CA ARG A 19 -2.19 -24.08 2.76
C ARG A 19 -3.55 -24.19 2.08
N GLN A 20 -3.65 -25.02 1.04
CA GLN A 20 -4.94 -25.27 0.39
C GLN A 20 -5.78 -26.24 1.25
N SER A 21 -7.03 -25.88 1.54
CA SER A 21 -7.96 -26.74 2.28
C SER A 21 -9.11 -27.17 1.36
N GLY A 22 -9.11 -28.45 0.95
CA GLY A 22 -10.29 -29.16 0.46
C GLY A 22 -10.49 -29.28 -1.07
N GLY A 23 -9.93 -30.34 -1.67
CA GLY A 23 -10.35 -30.92 -2.95
C GLY A 23 -10.10 -32.44 -2.94
N ARG A 24 -11.00 -33.26 -3.51
CA ARG A 24 -11.01 -34.75 -3.45
C ARG A 24 -9.82 -35.49 -4.11
N PHE A 25 -8.70 -34.83 -4.34
CA PHE A 25 -7.43 -35.42 -4.77
C PHE A 25 -6.31 -34.81 -3.92
N ASP A 26 -6.25 -35.26 -2.68
CA ASP A 26 -5.38 -34.74 -1.62
C ASP A 26 -4.09 -35.56 -1.62
N HIS A 27 -2.97 -35.04 -2.17
CA HIS A 27 -1.59 -35.50 -1.88
C HIS A 27 -0.42 -34.60 -2.36
N LEU A 28 -0.60 -33.47 -3.06
CA LEU A 28 0.47 -32.47 -3.32
C LEU A 28 -0.22 -31.09 -3.55
N GLY A 29 0.16 -29.95 -2.98
CA GLY A 29 1.28 -29.55 -2.16
C GLY A 29 1.09 -28.08 -1.76
N GLU A 30 1.94 -27.59 -0.86
CA GLU A 30 2.00 -26.16 -0.51
C GLU A 30 2.24 -25.33 -1.77
N ALA A 31 1.41 -24.31 -2.02
CA ALA A 31 1.66 -23.36 -3.10
C ALA A 31 2.56 -22.25 -2.58
N ALA A 32 3.75 -22.09 -3.19
CA ALA A 32 4.69 -21.02 -2.87
C ALA A 32 4.55 -19.87 -3.88
N TYR A 33 4.47 -18.65 -3.37
CA TYR A 33 4.39 -17.41 -4.14
C TYR A 33 5.57 -16.54 -3.79
N GLN A 34 6.23 -15.96 -4.79
CA GLN A 34 7.40 -15.11 -4.60
C GLN A 34 7.04 -13.64 -4.87
N PHE A 35 7.54 -12.75 -4.04
CA PHE A 35 7.38 -11.31 -4.08
C PHE A 35 8.72 -10.64 -3.78
N ASP A 36 8.86 -9.38 -4.15
CA ASP A 36 10.06 -8.59 -3.81
C ASP A 36 10.21 -8.44 -2.30
N ASN A 37 9.10 -8.10 -1.62
CA ASN A 37 9.01 -7.98 -0.18
C ASN A 37 7.76 -8.68 0.36
N VAL A 38 7.87 -9.27 1.55
CA VAL A 38 6.77 -9.89 2.28
C VAL A 38 6.78 -9.35 3.70
N PHE A 39 5.69 -8.68 4.09
CA PHE A 39 5.54 -8.09 5.41
C PHE A 39 4.64 -8.97 6.28
N SER A 40 5.07 -9.27 7.51
CA SER A 40 4.27 -10.02 8.47
C SER A 40 3.24 -9.13 9.18
N GLU A 41 2.37 -9.73 10.00
CA GLU A 41 1.36 -8.98 10.78
C GLU A 41 2.00 -8.04 11.82
N GLU A 42 3.24 -8.32 12.22
CA GLU A 42 4.03 -7.52 13.15
C GLU A 42 4.75 -6.35 12.48
N ALA A 43 4.80 -6.32 11.14
CA ALA A 43 5.48 -5.28 10.39
C ALA A 43 4.84 -3.91 10.65
N LEU A 44 5.70 -2.91 10.87
CA LEU A 44 5.26 -1.56 11.18
C LEU A 44 5.01 -0.75 9.90
N GLN A 45 4.19 0.30 10.00
CA GLN A 45 3.84 1.16 8.87
C GLN A 45 5.05 1.91 8.30
N ASP A 46 6.04 2.23 9.13
CA ASP A 46 7.29 2.85 8.69
C ASP A 46 8.19 1.87 7.96
N GLU A 47 8.27 0.61 8.39
CA GLU A 47 9.00 -0.45 7.69
C GLU A 47 8.44 -0.65 6.27
N VAL A 48 7.11 -0.82 6.16
CA VAL A 48 6.43 -0.95 4.86
C VAL A 48 6.68 0.27 3.97
N PHE A 49 6.62 1.48 4.53
CA PHE A 49 6.90 2.70 3.77
C PHE A 49 8.34 2.76 3.27
N ASN A 50 9.32 2.52 4.15
CA ASN A 50 10.74 2.63 3.84
C ASN A 50 11.16 1.62 2.77
N GLU A 51 10.69 0.37 2.84
CA GLU A 51 11.09 -0.68 1.91
C GLU A 51 10.33 -0.62 0.58
N ALA A 52 9.03 -0.29 0.58
CA ALA A 52 8.21 -0.39 -0.62
C ALA A 52 7.96 0.95 -1.34
N VAL A 53 7.95 2.09 -0.63
CA VAL A 53 7.42 3.36 -1.16
C VAL A 53 8.44 4.49 -1.16
N ALA A 54 9.37 4.53 -0.21
CA ALA A 54 10.43 5.55 -0.20
C ALA A 54 11.22 5.60 -1.52
N PRO A 55 11.63 4.45 -2.14
CA PRO A 55 12.29 4.48 -3.43
C PRO A 55 11.45 5.10 -4.57
N ILE A 56 10.12 4.94 -4.49
CA ILE A 56 9.19 5.54 -5.46
C ILE A 56 9.14 7.06 -5.25
N CYS A 57 9.11 7.53 -4.00
CA CYS A 57 9.13 8.96 -3.68
C CYS A 57 10.43 9.63 -4.15
N GLU A 58 11.57 8.96 -3.96
CA GLU A 58 12.87 9.43 -4.47
C GLU A 58 12.86 9.52 -6.00
N ALA A 59 12.32 8.51 -6.70
CA ALA A 59 12.17 8.55 -8.14
C ALA A 59 11.28 9.72 -8.60
N VAL A 60 10.17 10.00 -7.90
CA VAL A 60 9.29 11.14 -8.18
C VAL A 60 10.02 12.47 -8.01
N LEU A 61 10.80 12.63 -6.94
CA LEU A 61 11.62 13.82 -6.71
C LEU A 61 12.73 13.98 -7.76
N ALA A 62 13.19 12.89 -8.38
CA ALA A 62 14.10 12.91 -9.51
C ALA A 62 13.43 13.18 -10.88
N GLY A 63 12.11 13.39 -10.91
CA GLY A 63 11.35 13.72 -12.12
C GLY A 63 10.74 12.53 -12.86
N TYR A 64 10.64 11.36 -12.21
CA TYR A 64 9.95 10.20 -12.76
C TYR A 64 8.49 10.10 -12.28
N ASN A 65 7.67 9.36 -13.00
CA ASN A 65 6.30 9.07 -12.56
C ASN A 65 6.29 7.85 -11.63
N GLY A 66 5.57 7.95 -10.50
CA GLY A 66 5.39 6.85 -9.54
C GLY A 66 3.91 6.56 -9.30
N ALA A 67 3.57 5.28 -9.12
CA ALA A 67 2.21 4.84 -8.79
C ALA A 67 2.25 3.75 -7.71
N VAL A 68 1.39 3.88 -6.70
CA VAL A 68 1.24 2.91 -5.61
C VAL A 68 -0.21 2.46 -5.57
N ILE A 69 -0.44 1.15 -5.65
CA ILE A 69 -1.79 0.55 -5.64
C ILE A 69 -1.87 -0.44 -4.49
N ALA A 70 -2.87 -0.25 -3.62
CA ALA A 70 -3.21 -1.24 -2.60
C ALA A 70 -4.34 -2.14 -3.08
N TYR A 71 -4.05 -3.44 -3.22
CA TYR A 71 -5.00 -4.44 -3.71
C TYR A 71 -5.21 -5.56 -2.68
N GLY A 72 -6.41 -6.15 -2.65
CA GLY A 72 -6.76 -7.24 -1.73
C GLY A 72 -8.24 -7.27 -1.38
N GLN A 73 -8.69 -8.32 -0.68
CA GLN A 73 -10.10 -8.46 -0.29
C GLN A 73 -10.57 -7.39 0.71
N THR A 74 -11.88 -7.21 0.86
CA THR A 74 -12.43 -6.36 1.94
C THR A 74 -11.99 -6.89 3.30
N GLY A 75 -11.55 -5.99 4.18
CA GLY A 75 -10.99 -6.34 5.49
C GLY A 75 -9.50 -6.69 5.49
N SER A 76 -8.82 -6.78 4.33
CA SER A 76 -7.39 -7.16 4.26
C SER A 76 -6.40 -6.04 4.61
N GLY A 77 -6.85 -4.91 5.16
CA GLY A 77 -5.94 -3.84 5.57
C GLY A 77 -5.50 -2.84 4.49
N LYS A 78 -6.15 -2.78 3.31
CA LYS A 78 -5.83 -1.76 2.27
C LYS A 78 -5.86 -0.32 2.81
N THR A 79 -6.98 0.09 3.41
CA THR A 79 -7.14 1.44 3.98
C THR A 79 -6.16 1.68 5.13
N HIS A 80 -5.91 0.66 5.94
CA HIS A 80 -4.90 0.72 7.00
C HIS A 80 -3.51 0.98 6.42
N THR A 81 -3.12 0.28 5.36
CA THR A 81 -1.80 0.44 4.73
C THR A 81 -1.65 1.80 4.04
N VAL A 82 -2.67 2.24 3.28
CA VAL A 82 -2.60 3.50 2.53
C VAL A 82 -2.73 4.74 3.43
N LEU A 83 -3.74 4.79 4.30
CA LEU A 83 -4.02 5.98 5.12
C LEU A 83 -3.51 5.82 6.56
N GLY A 84 -3.61 4.62 7.11
CA GLY A 84 -3.32 4.35 8.51
C GLY A 84 -4.37 4.92 9.45
N ASN A 85 -3.94 5.23 10.67
CA ASN A 85 -4.76 5.83 11.71
C ASN A 85 -3.97 6.94 12.43
N SER A 86 -4.59 7.58 13.42
CA SER A 86 -3.99 8.70 14.15
C SER A 86 -2.72 8.35 14.93
N ARG A 87 -2.55 7.08 15.32
CA ARG A 87 -1.38 6.59 16.06
C ARG A 87 -0.30 6.04 15.14
N SER A 88 -0.70 5.46 14.01
CA SER A 88 0.19 4.86 13.03
C SER A 88 -0.22 5.30 11.62
N ARG A 89 0.44 6.36 11.14
CA ARG A 89 0.22 6.92 9.80
C ARG A 89 0.62 5.91 8.73
N GLY A 90 -0.20 5.77 7.70
CA GLY A 90 0.07 4.88 6.56
C GLY A 90 0.97 5.50 5.50
N ILE A 91 0.99 4.88 4.32
CA ILE A 91 1.84 5.26 3.20
C ILE A 91 1.59 6.70 2.72
N ALA A 92 0.35 7.07 2.43
CA ALA A 92 0.02 8.36 1.83
C ALA A 92 0.46 9.56 2.69
N PRO A 93 0.10 9.67 3.98
CA PRO A 93 0.57 10.79 4.81
C PRO A 93 2.09 10.77 5.07
N ARG A 94 2.76 9.61 4.98
CA ARG A 94 4.23 9.52 5.08
C ARG A 94 4.92 9.99 3.80
N ALA A 95 4.42 9.57 2.64
CA ALA A 95 4.93 10.00 1.34
C ALA A 95 4.81 11.52 1.18
N ILE A 96 3.65 12.09 1.54
CA ILE A 96 3.45 13.54 1.55
C ILE A 96 4.49 14.23 2.44
N ALA A 97 4.68 13.76 3.68
CA ALA A 97 5.66 14.34 4.60
C ALA A 97 7.10 14.26 4.04
N PHE A 98 7.50 13.11 3.51
CA PHE A 98 8.83 12.88 2.93
C PHE A 98 9.10 13.80 1.73
N ILE A 99 8.13 13.92 0.82
CA ILE A 99 8.22 14.80 -0.34
C ILE A 99 8.39 16.25 0.11
N PHE A 100 7.53 16.74 1.01
CA PHE A 100 7.62 18.13 1.48
C PHE A 100 8.91 18.42 2.26
N GLU A 101 9.40 17.48 3.07
CA GLU A 101 10.67 17.62 3.78
C GLU A 101 11.85 17.75 2.80
N THR A 102 11.84 16.99 1.71
CA THR A 102 12.88 17.09 0.67
C THR A 102 12.76 18.40 -0.11
N LEU A 103 11.54 18.79 -0.50
CA LEU A 103 11.30 20.02 -1.25
C LEU A 103 11.67 21.30 -0.48
N GLN A 104 11.61 21.28 0.86
CA GLN A 104 12.08 22.41 1.68
C GLN A 104 13.56 22.74 1.47
N GLN A 105 14.35 21.80 0.97
CA GLN A 105 15.76 21.98 0.65
C GLN A 105 15.98 22.53 -0.78
N CYS A 106 14.93 22.57 -1.60
CA CYS A 106 14.96 23.03 -2.99
C CYS A 106 14.60 24.53 -3.09
N SER A 107 15.23 25.23 -4.03
CA SER A 107 15.04 26.69 -4.20
C SER A 107 13.74 27.07 -4.89
N CYS A 108 13.18 26.21 -5.76
CA CYS A 108 11.88 26.41 -6.38
C CYS A 108 11.16 25.07 -6.55
N TRP A 109 9.88 25.03 -6.23
CA TRP A 109 9.03 23.87 -6.41
C TRP A 109 7.57 24.31 -6.45
N SER A 110 6.73 23.48 -7.08
CA SER A 110 5.27 23.63 -7.10
C SER A 110 4.68 22.24 -6.94
N VAL A 111 3.69 22.11 -6.06
CA VAL A 111 3.01 20.85 -5.79
C VAL A 111 1.51 21.09 -5.88
N GLU A 112 0.84 20.25 -6.65
CA GLU A 112 -0.62 20.19 -6.73
C GLU A 112 -1.08 18.84 -6.20
N VAL A 113 -2.18 18.82 -5.45
CA VAL A 113 -2.75 17.61 -4.86
C VAL A 113 -4.22 17.53 -5.23
N SER A 114 -4.63 16.37 -5.73
CA SER A 114 -6.03 16.04 -6.01
C SER A 114 -6.38 14.74 -5.30
N VAL A 115 -7.58 14.66 -4.73
CA VAL A 115 -8.09 13.45 -4.08
C VAL A 115 -9.42 13.10 -4.70
N LEU A 116 -9.45 11.99 -5.43
CA LEU A 116 -10.61 11.58 -6.22
C LEU A 116 -11.17 10.25 -5.70
N GLU A 117 -12.50 10.16 -5.64
CA GLU A 117 -13.23 8.92 -5.43
C GLU A 117 -13.79 8.45 -6.77
N ILE A 118 -13.59 7.17 -7.08
CA ILE A 118 -14.24 6.49 -8.20
C ILE A 118 -15.20 5.46 -7.62
N TYR A 119 -16.50 5.68 -7.79
CA TYR A 119 -17.54 4.78 -7.32
C TYR A 119 -18.63 4.63 -8.38
N ASN A 120 -18.91 3.40 -8.80
CA ASN A 120 -19.91 3.08 -9.81
C ASN A 120 -19.71 3.90 -11.11
N GLU A 121 -18.49 3.89 -11.66
CA GLU A 121 -18.09 4.64 -12.86
C GLU A 121 -18.32 6.16 -12.76
N ARG A 122 -18.45 6.70 -11.55
CA ARG A 122 -18.54 8.15 -11.31
C ARG A 122 -17.31 8.63 -10.57
N VAL A 123 -16.73 9.72 -11.07
CA VAL A 123 -15.61 10.41 -10.45
C VAL A 123 -16.15 11.55 -9.59
N ARG A 124 -15.71 11.61 -8.35
CA ARG A 124 -16.04 12.67 -7.40
C ARG A 124 -14.75 13.27 -6.84
N ASP A 125 -14.61 14.58 -6.97
CA ASP A 125 -13.56 15.32 -6.28
C ASP A 125 -13.90 15.43 -4.78
N LEU A 126 -13.01 14.92 -3.93
CA LEU A 126 -13.16 14.94 -2.48
C LEU A 126 -12.67 16.24 -1.84
N LEU A 127 -11.96 17.10 -2.58
CA LEU A 127 -11.48 18.39 -2.11
C LEU A 127 -12.34 19.58 -2.58
N ALA A 128 -13.27 19.36 -3.51
CA ALA A 128 -14.16 20.41 -4.01
C ALA A 128 -15.13 20.92 -2.92
N PRO A 129 -15.30 22.25 -2.76
CA PRO A 129 -16.24 22.83 -1.82
C PRO A 129 -17.69 22.71 -2.33
N GLY A 130 -18.32 21.57 -2.08
CA GLY A 130 -19.75 21.37 -2.34
C GLY A 130 -20.15 19.91 -2.61
N PRO A 131 -21.43 19.54 -2.39
CA PRO A 131 -21.89 18.20 -2.71
C PRO A 131 -22.01 18.03 -4.23
N GLY A 132 -21.03 17.36 -4.85
CA GLY A 132 -21.23 16.69 -6.14
C GLY A 132 -20.84 17.45 -7.41
N VAL A 133 -19.68 18.12 -7.43
CA VAL A 133 -19.06 18.45 -8.72
C VAL A 133 -18.47 17.16 -9.29
N CYS A 134 -19.26 16.44 -10.07
CA CYS A 134 -18.79 15.43 -11.00
C CYS A 134 -18.23 16.18 -12.22
N HIS A 135 -16.95 15.97 -12.55
CA HIS A 135 -16.44 16.32 -13.87
C HIS A 135 -16.81 15.25 -14.88
#